data_AF-A0A7X8F1L3-F1
#
_entry.id   AF-A0A7X8F1L3-F1
#
_cell.length_a   1.000
_cell.length_b   1.000
_cell.length_c   1.000
_cell.angle_alpha   90.00
_cell.angle_beta   90.00
_cell.angle_gamma   90.00
#
_symmetry.space_group_name_H-M   'P 1'
#
loop_
_entity.id
_entity.type
_entity.pdbx_description
1 polymer ?
#
loop_
_entity_poly.entity_id
_entity_poly.type
_entity_poly.pdbx_seq_one_letter_code
_entity_poly.pdbx_strand_id
1 'polypeptide(L)'
;MEPTTAKDIADYALTKIIDQIEKPCAPYVQDGYLIFTADKSARFVGIAFDYENFRIVHPFQRLSHYEADGVPVDSVLFYVTTYPKDIDKVSYKLIIDGLWTTDPLNKERFFDKTTNSMLSVVAVEKPAPVTEKHNNGFVRFVYYGASGQSIRLGGTFNNWDSYMYELTEISPGIYQIYLPLPPGTYYYNFYNGINALLDMKNSDRAYTVDGRTASIIKVE
;
A
#
# COMPACT_ATOMS: atom_id res chain seq x y z
N MET A 1 -30.70 -16.24 -0.96
CA MET A 1 -29.48 -15.68 -0.36
C MET A 1 -29.20 -14.39 -1.10
N GLU A 2 -29.43 -13.25 -0.46
CA GLU A 2 -29.09 -11.96 -1.06
C GLU A 2 -27.56 -11.81 -1.17
N PRO A 3 -27.05 -11.18 -2.24
CA PRO A 3 -25.62 -10.95 -2.39
C PRO A 3 -25.15 -9.89 -1.39
N THR A 4 -24.18 -10.24 -0.54
CA THR A 4 -23.50 -9.33 0.38
C THR A 4 -22.83 -8.20 -0.41
N THR A 5 -23.06 -6.94 -0.02
CA THR A 5 -22.48 -5.80 -0.74
C THR A 5 -21.03 -5.55 -0.34
N ALA A 6 -20.25 -4.85 -1.17
CA ALA A 6 -18.86 -4.51 -0.85
C ALA A 6 -18.72 -3.68 0.43
N LYS A 7 -19.74 -2.89 0.78
CA LYS A 7 -19.79 -2.13 2.02
C LYS A 7 -19.96 -3.06 3.22
N ASP A 8 -20.87 -4.02 3.13
CA ASP A 8 -21.11 -4.98 4.23
C ASP A 8 -19.85 -5.81 4.52
N ILE A 9 -19.08 -6.16 3.48
CA ILE A 9 -17.79 -6.86 3.63
C ILE A 9 -16.76 -5.99 4.36
N ALA A 10 -16.67 -4.70 4.00
CA ALA A 10 -15.74 -3.76 4.63
C ALA A 10 -16.11 -3.47 6.09
N ASP A 11 -17.40 -3.29 6.39
CA ASP A 11 -17.89 -3.06 7.75
C ASP A 11 -17.61 -4.29 8.64
N TYR A 12 -17.84 -5.50 8.12
CA TYR A 12 -17.51 -6.75 8.84
C TYR A 12 -16.00 -6.90 9.10
N ALA A 13 -15.16 -6.61 8.11
CA ALA A 13 -13.71 -6.66 8.26
C ALA A 13 -13.23 -5.67 9.34
N LEU A 14 -13.78 -4.45 9.34
CA LEU A 14 -13.47 -3.43 10.34
C LEU A 14 -13.87 -3.87 11.75
N THR A 15 -15.06 -4.43 11.94
CA THR A 15 -15.49 -4.95 13.26
C THR A 15 -14.53 -6.02 13.76
N LYS A 16 -14.14 -6.97 12.90
CA LYS A 16 -13.20 -8.04 13.26
C LYS A 16 -11.82 -7.48 13.69
N ILE A 17 -11.33 -6.43 13.04
CA ILE A 17 -10.07 -5.79 13.42
C ILE A 17 -10.20 -5.14 14.80
N ILE A 18 -11.29 -4.42 15.05
CA ILE A 18 -11.52 -3.73 16.33
C ILE A 18 -11.62 -4.76 17.47
N ASP A 19 -12.30 -5.88 17.27
CA ASP A 19 -12.46 -6.94 18.27
C ASP A 19 -11.14 -7.60 18.68
N GLN A 20 -10.10 -7.49 17.84
CA GLN A 20 -8.76 -8.03 18.12
C GLN A 20 -7.86 -7.05 18.92
N ILE A 21 -8.31 -5.82 19.15
CA ILE A 21 -7.56 -4.83 19.93
C ILE A 21 -7.77 -5.13 21.42
N GLU A 22 -6.80 -5.79 22.04
CA GLU A 22 -6.88 -6.13 23.48
C GLU A 22 -6.17 -5.13 24.40
N LYS A 23 -5.09 -4.51 23.92
CA LYS A 23 -4.24 -3.62 24.72
C LYS A 23 -3.56 -2.56 23.85
N PRO A 24 -3.14 -1.43 24.43
CA PRO A 24 -2.36 -0.44 23.69
C PRO A 24 -1.01 -1.01 23.22
N CYS A 25 -0.69 -0.79 21.95
CA CYS A 25 0.57 -1.16 21.30
C CYS A 25 0.98 -0.12 20.24
N ALA A 26 2.20 -0.28 19.71
CA ALA A 26 2.67 0.47 18.55
C ALA A 26 1.71 0.30 17.34
N PRO A 27 1.63 1.27 16.42
CA PRO A 27 0.74 1.18 15.27
C PRO A 27 1.12 0.02 14.35
N TYR A 28 0.13 -0.54 13.67
CA TYR A 28 0.33 -1.63 12.72
C TYR A 28 -0.68 -1.57 11.57
N VAL A 29 -0.36 -2.28 10.49
CA VAL A 29 -1.24 -2.46 9.35
C VAL A 29 -1.89 -3.84 9.43
N GLN A 30 -3.19 -3.90 9.19
CA GLN A 30 -3.91 -5.16 9.06
C GLN A 30 -5.04 -5.00 8.02
N ASP A 31 -5.09 -5.91 7.05
CA ASP A 31 -6.14 -5.98 6.02
C ASP A 31 -6.40 -4.64 5.29
N GLY A 32 -5.35 -3.83 5.06
CA GLY A 32 -5.43 -2.52 4.40
C GLY A 32 -5.84 -1.36 5.30
N TYR A 33 -5.97 -1.60 6.61
CA TYR A 33 -6.22 -0.58 7.62
C TYR A 33 -4.95 -0.32 8.43
N LEU A 34 -4.78 0.93 8.86
CA LEU A 34 -3.85 1.33 9.90
C LEU A 34 -4.59 1.42 11.23
N ILE A 35 -4.02 0.78 12.24
CA ILE A 35 -4.55 0.73 13.59
C ILE A 35 -3.59 1.51 14.48
N PHE A 36 -4.14 2.45 15.23
CA PHE A 36 -3.43 3.22 16.26
C PHE A 36 -4.12 3.00 17.59
N THR A 37 -3.34 2.90 18.66
CA THR A 37 -3.87 2.71 20.01
C THR A 37 -3.16 3.60 21.01
N ALA A 38 -3.83 3.89 22.12
CA ALA A 38 -3.30 4.68 23.21
C ALA A 38 -3.88 4.22 24.55
N ASP A 39 -3.17 4.57 25.63
CA ASP A 39 -3.55 4.20 26.98
C ASP A 39 -4.83 4.93 27.44
N LYS A 40 -5.65 4.25 28.25
CA LYS A 40 -6.92 4.77 28.80
C LYS A 40 -6.80 5.97 29.73
N SER A 41 -5.59 6.22 30.27
CA SER A 41 -5.34 7.29 31.24
C SER A 41 -5.51 8.69 30.65
N ALA A 42 -5.33 8.84 29.34
CA ALA A 42 -5.60 10.09 28.64
C ALA A 42 -7.11 10.37 28.60
N ARG A 43 -7.51 11.63 28.84
CA ARG A 43 -8.91 12.05 28.71
C ARG A 43 -9.30 12.17 27.25
N PHE A 44 -8.36 12.64 26.43
CA PHE A 44 -8.52 12.77 25.00
C PHE A 44 -7.24 12.35 24.29
N VAL A 45 -7.42 11.56 23.24
CA VAL A 45 -6.36 11.29 22.26
C VAL A 45 -6.93 11.60 20.88
N GLY A 46 -6.20 12.38 20.10
CA GLY A 46 -6.42 12.55 18.67
C GLY A 46 -5.17 12.23 17.88
N ILE A 47 -5.32 12.06 16.57
CA ILE A 47 -4.21 11.85 15.63
C ILE A 47 -4.34 12.78 14.44
N ALA A 48 -3.20 13.25 13.93
CA ALA A 48 -3.12 14.06 12.73
C ALA A 48 -1.98 13.56 11.84
N PHE A 49 -2.23 13.57 10.52
CA PHE A 49 -1.36 12.94 9.53
C PHE A 49 -0.65 13.95 8.62
N ASP A 50 0.52 13.58 8.12
CA ASP A 50 1.31 14.37 7.17
C ASP A 50 0.62 14.56 5.81
N TYR A 51 -0.04 13.52 5.29
CA TYR A 51 -0.78 13.59 4.03
C TYR A 51 -2.02 14.51 4.09
N GLU A 52 -2.42 14.94 5.29
CA GLU A 52 -3.45 15.97 5.52
C GLU A 52 -2.85 17.32 5.94
N ASN A 53 -1.53 17.47 5.84
CA ASN A 53 -0.76 18.61 6.34
C ASN A 53 -1.02 18.91 7.83
N PHE A 54 -1.33 17.90 8.63
CA PHE A 54 -1.69 18.01 10.05
C PHE A 54 -2.87 18.95 10.34
N ARG A 55 -3.74 19.21 9.36
CA ARG A 55 -4.87 20.16 9.50
C ARG A 55 -6.11 19.55 10.14
N ILE A 56 -6.26 18.23 10.06
CA ILE A 56 -7.40 17.50 10.57
C ILE A 56 -6.91 16.68 11.76
N VAL A 57 -7.64 16.80 12.88
CA VAL A 57 -7.42 15.98 14.08
C VAL A 57 -8.55 14.97 14.15
N HIS A 58 -8.21 13.69 14.07
CA HIS A 58 -9.14 12.59 14.17
C HIS A 58 -9.17 12.08 15.61
N PRO A 59 -10.31 12.14 16.32
CA PRO A 59 -10.39 11.71 17.70
C PRO A 59 -10.37 10.18 17.81
N PHE A 60 -9.67 9.66 18.81
CA PHE A 60 -9.72 8.24 19.15
C PHE A 60 -11.07 7.89 19.74
N GLN A 61 -11.54 6.68 19.45
CA GLN A 61 -12.68 6.05 20.08
C GLN A 61 -12.21 5.24 21.30
N ARG A 62 -13.13 4.92 22.21
CA ARG A 62 -12.86 4.08 23.38
C ARG A 62 -13.49 2.71 23.18
N LEU A 63 -12.67 1.68 23.16
CA LEU A 63 -13.08 0.28 23.22
C LEU A 63 -13.03 -0.16 24.68
N SER A 64 -14.16 -0.58 25.25
CA SER A 64 -14.22 -1.09 26.62
C SER A 64 -14.28 -2.62 26.63
N HIS A 65 -13.47 -3.22 27.50
CA HIS A 65 -13.48 -4.66 27.76
C HIS A 65 -14.29 -4.92 29.03
N TYR A 66 -15.10 -5.99 29.00
CA TYR A 66 -16.02 -6.34 30.06
C TYR A 66 -15.78 -7.78 30.52
N GLU A 67 -15.96 -8.05 31.81
CA GLU A 67 -16.09 -9.39 32.35
C GLU A 67 -17.38 -10.07 31.85
N ALA A 68 -17.49 -11.38 32.06
CA ALA A 68 -18.68 -12.16 31.70
C ALA A 68 -19.99 -11.68 32.38
N ASP A 69 -19.90 -10.95 33.49
CA ASP A 69 -21.03 -10.37 34.22
C ASP A 69 -21.35 -8.92 33.79
N GLY A 70 -20.63 -8.37 32.81
CA GLY A 70 -20.84 -7.03 32.27
C GLY A 70 -20.12 -5.90 33.01
N VAL A 71 -19.21 -6.22 33.95
CA VAL A 71 -18.38 -5.21 34.63
C VAL A 71 -17.22 -4.76 33.71
N PRO A 72 -17.03 -3.46 33.45
CA PRO A 72 -15.91 -2.98 32.65
C PRO A 72 -14.58 -3.18 33.40
N VAL A 73 -13.63 -3.84 32.75
CA VAL A 73 -12.30 -4.18 33.31
C VAL A 73 -11.26 -3.18 32.86
N ASP A 74 -11.26 -2.89 31.57
CA ASP A 74 -10.25 -2.07 30.92
C ASP A 74 -10.86 -1.35 29.71
N SER A 75 -10.10 -0.42 29.15
CA SER A 75 -10.42 0.16 27.86
C SER A 75 -9.16 0.49 27.09
N VAL A 76 -9.25 0.46 25.77
CA VAL A 76 -8.21 0.93 24.86
C VAL A 76 -8.76 2.13 24.09
N LEU A 77 -7.97 3.20 23.99
CA LEU A 77 -8.27 4.26 23.04
C LEU A 77 -7.70 3.84 21.68
N PHE A 78 -8.46 3.97 20.61
CA PHE A 78 -8.03 3.52 19.30
C PHE A 78 -8.52 4.42 18.16
N TYR A 79 -7.82 4.36 17.03
CA TYR A 79 -8.24 4.92 15.77
C TYR A 79 -7.87 3.97 14.64
N VAL A 80 -8.84 3.64 13.77
CA VAL A 80 -8.63 2.79 12.60
C VAL A 80 -8.94 3.61 11.35
N THR A 81 -8.05 3.58 10.36
CA THR A 81 -8.25 4.30 9.11
C THR A 81 -7.65 3.55 7.93
N THR A 82 -8.16 3.80 6.74
CA THR A 82 -7.43 3.53 5.49
C THR A 82 -6.39 4.62 5.24
N TYR A 83 -5.46 4.37 4.32
CA TYR A 83 -4.41 5.31 3.93
C TYR A 83 -4.29 5.40 2.41
N PRO A 84 -3.72 6.49 1.86
CA PRO A 84 -3.44 6.60 0.43
C PRO A 84 -2.64 5.39 -0.11
N LYS A 85 -2.96 4.89 -1.31
CA LYS A 85 -2.33 3.66 -1.84
C LYS A 85 -0.93 3.89 -2.43
N ASP A 86 -0.56 5.13 -2.64
CA ASP A 86 0.65 5.56 -3.33
C ASP A 86 1.81 5.94 -2.38
N ILE A 87 1.60 5.84 -1.07
CA ILE A 87 2.62 6.08 -0.05
C ILE A 87 3.19 4.76 0.50
N ASP A 88 4.44 4.80 0.97
CA ASP A 88 5.17 3.67 1.59
C ASP A 88 5.27 3.80 3.11
N LYS A 89 4.96 4.98 3.64
CA LYS A 89 4.91 5.27 5.07
C LYS A 89 3.90 6.39 5.35
N VAL A 90 3.43 6.43 6.58
CA VAL A 90 2.63 7.52 7.13
C VAL A 90 3.39 8.16 8.28
N SER A 91 3.58 9.47 8.24
CA SER A 91 4.09 10.24 9.37
C SER A 91 2.93 10.91 10.11
N TYR A 92 2.96 10.91 11.43
CA TYR A 92 1.85 11.39 12.23
C TYR A 92 2.30 11.94 13.59
N LYS A 93 1.37 12.65 14.24
CA LYS A 93 1.46 13.07 15.64
C LYS A 93 0.19 12.70 16.39
N LEU A 94 0.34 12.42 17.68
CA LEU A 94 -0.78 12.31 18.60
C LEU A 94 -1.01 13.65 19.31
N ILE A 95 -2.27 13.92 19.64
CA ILE A 95 -2.68 15.01 20.50
C ILE A 95 -3.22 14.35 21.77
N ILE A 96 -2.41 14.30 22.82
CA ILE A 96 -2.78 13.68 24.11
C ILE A 96 -3.07 14.80 25.09
N ASP A 97 -4.32 14.91 25.55
CA ASP A 97 -4.79 15.96 26.46
C ASP A 97 -4.40 17.40 26.02
N GLY A 98 -4.42 17.64 24.71
CA GLY A 98 -4.10 18.92 24.08
C GLY A 98 -2.62 19.11 23.72
N LEU A 99 -1.74 18.19 24.10
CA LEU A 99 -0.32 18.25 23.77
C LEU A 99 -0.01 17.47 22.49
N TRP A 100 0.56 18.15 21.51
CA TRP A 100 1.09 17.52 20.30
C TRP A 100 2.39 16.79 20.61
N THR A 101 2.36 15.46 20.50
CA THR A 101 3.48 14.58 20.83
C THR A 101 3.67 13.51 19.76
N THR A 102 4.88 12.96 19.70
CA THR A 102 5.10 11.65 19.08
C THR A 102 4.35 10.58 19.86
N ASP A 103 3.88 9.54 19.19
CA ASP A 103 3.33 8.34 19.82
C ASP A 103 4.35 7.74 20.81
N PRO A 104 4.02 7.67 22.12
CA PRO A 104 4.87 7.05 23.14
C PRO A 104 5.09 5.55 22.94
N LEU A 105 4.15 4.86 22.28
CA LEU A 105 4.19 3.41 22.03
C LEU A 105 4.96 3.08 20.74
N ASN A 106 5.12 4.06 19.84
CA ASN A 106 5.88 3.89 18.62
C ASN A 106 7.36 4.30 18.78
N LYS A 107 8.25 3.34 18.52
CA LYS A 107 9.71 3.58 18.50
C LYS A 107 10.18 4.20 17.18
N GLU A 108 9.46 3.95 16.10
CA GLU A 108 9.81 4.43 14.77
C GLU A 108 9.47 5.91 14.63
N ARG A 109 10.51 6.71 14.37
CA ARG A 109 10.43 8.17 14.39
C ARG A 109 11.25 8.76 13.25
N PHE A 110 10.82 9.90 12.76
CA PHE A 110 11.50 10.67 11.72
C PHE A 110 11.62 12.12 12.15
N PHE A 111 12.83 12.67 12.02
CA PHE A 111 13.07 14.08 12.25
C PHE A 111 12.93 14.86 10.94
N ASP A 112 11.83 15.60 10.81
CA ASP A 112 11.62 16.50 9.68
C ASP A 112 12.41 17.79 9.90
N LYS A 113 13.45 17.96 9.10
CA LYS A 113 14.32 19.15 9.13
C LYS A 113 13.62 20.42 8.67
N THR A 114 12.58 20.29 7.84
CA THR A 114 11.84 21.44 7.27
C THR A 114 10.99 22.09 8.35
N THR A 115 10.28 21.26 9.12
CA THR A 115 9.42 21.72 10.22
C THR A 115 10.13 21.73 11.58
N ASN A 116 11.40 21.29 11.61
CA ASN A 116 12.21 21.09 12.82
C ASN A 116 11.46 20.29 13.88
N SER A 117 10.80 19.20 13.46
CA SER A 117 9.87 18.45 14.29
C SER A 117 10.13 16.95 14.24
N MET A 118 9.98 16.30 15.39
CA MET A 118 9.96 14.85 15.47
C MET A 118 8.55 14.34 15.19
N LEU A 119 8.46 13.36 14.29
CA LEU A 119 7.22 12.68 13.88
C LEU A 119 7.32 11.20 14.22
N SER A 120 6.20 10.60 14.59
CA SER A 120 6.09 9.14 14.61
C SER A 120 5.82 8.65 13.20
N VAL A 121 6.37 7.48 12.84
CA VAL A 121 6.24 6.92 11.49
C VAL A 121 5.80 5.48 11.57
N VAL A 122 4.91 5.09 10.67
CA VAL A 122 4.54 3.69 10.45
C VAL A 122 4.74 3.37 8.98
N ALA A 123 5.48 2.31 8.69
CA ALA A 123 5.59 1.80 7.34
C ALA A 123 4.26 1.17 6.93
N VAL A 124 3.81 1.43 5.71
CA VAL A 124 2.62 0.78 5.17
C VAL A 124 3.04 -0.18 4.08
N GLU A 125 2.35 -1.32 4.01
CA GLU A 125 2.55 -2.24 2.90
C GLU A 125 2.06 -1.57 1.61
N LYS A 126 3.00 -1.23 0.74
CA LYS A 126 2.68 -0.91 -0.64
C LYS A 126 2.36 -2.23 -1.34
N PRO A 127 1.22 -2.35 -2.03
CA PRO A 127 0.99 -3.52 -2.87
C PRO A 127 2.17 -3.66 -3.83
N ALA A 128 2.66 -4.89 -3.95
CA ALA A 128 3.74 -5.22 -4.87
C ALA A 128 3.46 -4.59 -6.25
N PRO A 129 4.39 -3.79 -6.81
CA PRO A 129 4.14 -3.13 -8.07
C PRO A 129 3.82 -4.16 -9.16
N VAL A 130 2.72 -3.94 -9.87
CA VAL A 130 2.34 -4.78 -11.03
C VAL A 130 2.38 -3.96 -12.31
N THR A 131 2.40 -4.67 -13.43
CA THR A 131 2.19 -4.07 -14.74
C THR A 131 0.77 -3.52 -14.82
N GLU A 132 0.62 -2.19 -14.95
CA GLU A 132 -0.69 -1.54 -14.95
C GLU A 132 -0.70 -0.24 -15.77
N LYS A 133 -1.90 0.16 -16.21
CA LYS A 133 -2.15 1.45 -16.85
C LYS A 133 -2.32 2.55 -15.80
N HIS A 134 -1.81 3.73 -16.10
CA HIS A 134 -1.99 4.94 -15.30
C HIS A 134 -2.88 5.95 -16.05
N ASN A 135 -3.62 6.76 -15.29
CA ASN A 135 -4.59 7.73 -15.83
C ASN A 135 -3.97 8.82 -16.72
N ASN A 136 -2.64 8.97 -16.72
CA ASN A 136 -1.90 9.93 -17.55
C ASN A 136 -1.47 9.36 -18.91
N GLY A 137 -1.97 8.18 -19.31
CA GLY A 137 -1.63 7.54 -20.58
C GLY A 137 -0.30 6.78 -20.57
N PHE A 138 0.30 6.60 -19.39
CA PHE A 138 1.48 5.75 -19.23
C PHE A 138 1.09 4.35 -18.78
N VAL A 139 1.82 3.36 -19.26
CA VAL A 139 1.80 2.01 -18.73
C VAL A 139 3.08 1.80 -17.95
N ARG A 140 2.94 1.37 -16.70
CA ARG A 140 4.06 0.88 -15.90
C ARG A 140 4.21 -0.60 -16.21
N PHE A 141 5.35 -1.00 -16.73
CA PHE A 141 5.72 -2.42 -16.85
C PHE A 141 6.60 -2.80 -15.67
N VAL A 142 6.30 -3.93 -15.04
CA VAL A 142 7.04 -4.42 -13.87
C VAL A 142 7.44 -5.87 -14.07
N TYR A 143 8.71 -6.18 -13.84
CA TYR A 143 9.24 -7.54 -13.90
C TYR A 143 9.86 -7.92 -12.55
N TYR A 144 9.63 -9.16 -12.14
CA TYR A 144 10.21 -9.78 -10.94
C TYR A 144 11.21 -10.86 -11.34
N GLY A 145 12.45 -10.76 -10.86
CA GLY A 145 13.53 -11.68 -11.16
C GLY A 145 14.62 -11.69 -10.10
N ALA A 146 15.83 -12.13 -10.48
CA ALA A 146 16.99 -12.03 -9.62
C ALA A 146 17.56 -10.60 -9.66
N SER A 147 18.20 -10.16 -8.57
CA SER A 147 18.82 -8.83 -8.51
C SER A 147 20.05 -8.72 -9.42
N GLY A 148 20.32 -7.52 -9.96
CA GLY A 148 21.47 -7.24 -10.83
C GLY A 148 21.35 -7.73 -12.28
N GLN A 149 20.15 -8.11 -12.74
CA GLN A 149 19.90 -8.50 -14.13
C GLN A 149 19.69 -7.29 -15.06
N SER A 150 20.04 -7.45 -16.35
CA SER A 150 19.62 -6.52 -17.40
C SER A 150 18.33 -7.04 -18.04
N ILE A 151 17.23 -6.40 -17.68
CA ILE A 151 15.88 -6.79 -18.12
C ILE A 151 15.39 -5.78 -19.14
N ARG A 152 14.99 -6.28 -20.30
CA ARG A 152 14.52 -5.46 -21.42
C ARG A 152 13.08 -5.77 -21.77
N LEU A 153 12.44 -4.87 -22.50
CA LEU A 153 11.03 -4.96 -22.86
C LEU A 153 10.87 -4.91 -24.37
N GLY A 154 10.13 -5.89 -24.91
CA GLY A 154 9.72 -5.92 -26.31
C GLY A 154 8.24 -6.26 -26.42
N GLY A 155 7.58 -5.67 -27.40
CA GLY A 155 6.15 -5.89 -27.62
C GLY A 155 5.65 -5.28 -28.92
N THR A 156 4.34 -5.32 -29.15
CA THR A 156 3.75 -4.78 -30.38
C THR A 156 3.97 -3.28 -30.57
N PHE A 157 4.14 -2.52 -29.49
CA PHE A 157 4.39 -1.07 -29.53
C PHE A 157 5.78 -0.69 -30.05
N ASN A 158 6.74 -1.62 -30.06
CA ASN A 158 8.08 -1.40 -30.62
C ASN A 158 8.49 -2.48 -31.63
N ASN A 159 7.51 -3.11 -32.27
CA ASN A 159 7.72 -4.18 -33.24
C ASN A 159 8.61 -5.32 -32.71
N TRP A 160 8.49 -5.65 -31.42
CA TRP A 160 9.27 -6.67 -30.73
C TRP A 160 10.78 -6.42 -30.65
N ASP A 161 11.23 -5.17 -30.83
CA ASP A 161 12.63 -4.80 -30.62
C ASP A 161 12.98 -4.81 -29.12
N SER A 162 13.55 -5.91 -28.64
CA SER A 162 13.95 -6.08 -27.25
C SER A 162 15.14 -5.22 -26.83
N TYR A 163 15.80 -4.50 -27.74
CA TYR A 163 16.94 -3.64 -27.40
C TYR A 163 16.55 -2.19 -27.17
N MET A 164 15.31 -1.82 -27.51
CA MET A 164 14.84 -0.44 -27.44
C MET A 164 14.61 0.05 -26.00
N TYR A 165 14.13 -0.83 -25.11
CA TYR A 165 13.75 -0.46 -23.75
C TYR A 165 14.39 -1.38 -22.71
N GLU A 166 15.11 -0.80 -21.77
CA GLU A 166 15.66 -1.47 -20.60
C GLU A 166 14.95 -0.98 -19.33
N LEU A 167 14.59 -1.91 -18.45
CA LEU A 167 13.95 -1.61 -17.18
C LEU A 167 15.00 -1.22 -16.14
N THR A 168 14.63 -0.31 -15.24
CA THR A 168 15.45 0.08 -14.09
C THR A 168 15.14 -0.81 -12.89
N GLU A 169 16.16 -1.34 -12.22
CA GLU A 169 15.98 -2.04 -10.94
C GLU A 169 15.68 -1.02 -9.82
N ILE A 170 14.48 -1.08 -9.25
CA ILE A 170 14.02 -0.14 -8.21
C ILE A 170 14.23 -0.68 -6.78
N SER A 171 14.37 -1.99 -6.67
CA SER A 171 14.72 -2.72 -5.45
C SER A 171 15.23 -4.11 -5.86
N PRO A 172 15.98 -4.84 -5.00
CA PRO A 172 16.55 -6.14 -5.38
C PRO A 172 15.54 -7.07 -6.07
N GLY A 173 15.76 -7.34 -7.36
CA GLY A 173 14.93 -8.23 -8.18
C GLY A 173 13.61 -7.65 -8.70
N ILE A 174 13.33 -6.36 -8.50
CA ILE A 174 12.15 -5.67 -9.04
C ILE A 174 12.60 -4.61 -10.06
N TYR A 175 12.14 -4.80 -11.30
CA TYR A 175 12.50 -3.99 -12.45
C TYR A 175 11.28 -3.25 -12.97
N GLN A 176 11.46 -2.00 -13.40
CA GLN A 176 10.35 -1.17 -13.84
C GLN A 176 10.72 -0.22 -15.00
N ILE A 177 9.74 0.04 -15.87
CA ILE A 177 9.75 1.16 -16.84
C ILE A 177 8.35 1.75 -17.00
N TYR A 178 8.26 3.06 -17.27
CA TYR A 178 7.03 3.71 -17.70
C TYR A 178 7.11 4.03 -19.20
N LEU A 179 6.10 3.61 -19.96
CA LEU A 179 6.00 3.92 -21.38
C LEU A 179 4.66 4.59 -21.70
N PRO A 180 4.65 5.71 -22.45
CA PRO A 180 3.41 6.27 -22.94
C PRO A 180 2.86 5.36 -24.03
N LEU A 181 1.65 4.83 -23.83
CA LEU A 181 0.98 3.96 -24.79
C LEU A 181 -0.44 4.49 -25.05
N PRO A 182 -0.81 4.79 -26.31
CA PRO A 182 -2.19 5.12 -26.66
C PRO A 182 -3.18 4.01 -26.27
N PRO A 183 -4.50 4.29 -26.23
CA PRO A 183 -5.51 3.25 -26.10
C PRO A 183 -5.35 2.15 -27.16
N GLY A 184 -5.37 0.90 -26.72
CA GLY A 184 -5.06 -0.25 -27.56
C GLY A 184 -4.80 -1.53 -26.76
N THR A 185 -4.71 -2.65 -27.47
CA THR A 185 -4.28 -3.93 -26.90
C THR A 185 -2.84 -4.20 -27.30
N TYR A 186 -1.97 -4.37 -26.31
CA TYR A 186 -0.55 -4.61 -26.50
C TYR A 186 -0.15 -5.99 -26.01
N TYR A 187 0.74 -6.62 -26.77
CA TYR A 187 1.38 -7.87 -26.40
C TYR A 187 2.83 -7.59 -26.08
N TYR A 188 3.35 -8.15 -24.99
CA TYR A 188 4.71 -7.89 -24.54
C TYR A 188 5.35 -9.11 -23.89
N ASN A 189 6.68 -9.12 -23.91
CA ASN A 189 7.53 -10.00 -23.14
C ASN A 189 8.68 -9.20 -22.54
N PHE A 190 9.20 -9.69 -21.42
CA PHE A 190 10.48 -9.28 -20.89
C PHE A 190 11.59 -10.10 -21.51
N TYR A 191 12.81 -9.59 -21.49
CA TYR A 191 13.97 -10.26 -22.07
C TYR A 191 15.17 -10.17 -21.14
N ASN A 192 15.80 -11.31 -20.89
CA ASN A 192 17.13 -11.38 -20.28
C ASN A 192 18.08 -12.04 -21.28
N GLY A 193 18.98 -11.25 -21.87
CA GLY A 193 19.73 -11.66 -23.06
C GLY A 193 18.79 -12.02 -24.21
N ILE A 194 18.91 -13.23 -24.75
CA ILE A 194 18.06 -13.73 -25.85
C ILE A 194 16.76 -14.39 -25.39
N ASN A 195 16.60 -14.62 -24.08
CA ASN A 195 15.47 -15.38 -23.53
C ASN A 195 14.27 -14.47 -23.32
N ALA A 196 13.14 -14.82 -23.93
CA ALA A 196 11.85 -14.18 -23.67
C ALA A 196 11.23 -14.72 -22.37
N LEU A 197 10.70 -13.82 -21.55
CA LEU A 197 10.18 -14.06 -20.22
C LEU A 197 8.77 -13.49 -20.12
N LEU A 198 7.85 -14.25 -19.53
CA LEU A 198 6.48 -13.81 -19.30
C LEU A 198 6.38 -12.98 -18.02
N ASP A 199 5.40 -12.08 -17.99
CA ASP A 199 5.00 -11.42 -16.76
C ASP A 199 4.27 -12.42 -15.85
N MET A 200 4.92 -12.84 -14.76
CA MET A 200 4.36 -13.81 -13.82
C MET A 200 3.21 -13.23 -12.99
N LYS A 201 3.15 -11.89 -12.87
CA LYS A 201 2.10 -11.18 -12.12
C LYS A 201 0.91 -10.79 -13.00
N ASN A 202 1.04 -10.93 -14.32
CA ASN A 202 -0.05 -10.78 -15.27
C ASN A 202 -0.58 -12.14 -15.73
N SER A 203 -1.84 -12.44 -15.42
CA SER A 203 -2.50 -13.67 -15.84
C SER A 203 -2.95 -13.66 -17.31
N ASP A 204 -3.09 -12.47 -17.92
CA ASP A 204 -3.60 -12.34 -19.28
C ASP A 204 -2.49 -12.64 -20.29
N ARG A 205 -2.72 -13.69 -21.10
CA ARG A 205 -1.73 -14.21 -22.05
C ARG A 205 -2.36 -14.51 -23.40
N ALA A 206 -1.57 -14.37 -24.46
CA ALA A 206 -1.93 -14.78 -25.80
C ALA A 206 -0.88 -15.70 -26.41
N TYR A 207 -1.36 -16.58 -27.27
CA TYR A 207 -0.54 -17.34 -28.22
C TYR A 207 -0.55 -16.61 -29.54
N THR A 208 0.63 -16.21 -29.98
CA THR A 208 0.84 -15.63 -31.31
C THR A 208 0.82 -16.74 -32.37
N VAL A 209 0.53 -16.39 -33.62
CA VAL A 209 0.41 -17.34 -34.74
C VAL A 209 1.73 -18.08 -35.01
N ASP A 210 2.86 -17.45 -34.69
CA ASP A 210 4.22 -18.00 -34.74
C ASP A 210 4.59 -18.85 -33.51
N GLY A 211 3.63 -19.15 -32.63
CA GLY A 211 3.78 -20.05 -31.49
C GLY A 211 4.44 -19.42 -30.26
N ARG A 212 4.73 -18.11 -30.27
CA ARG A 212 5.24 -17.41 -29.09
C ARG A 212 4.11 -17.15 -28.11
N THR A 213 4.41 -17.27 -26.81
CA THR A 213 3.52 -16.82 -25.74
C THR A 213 3.88 -15.40 -25.36
N ALA A 214 2.87 -14.54 -25.19
CA ALA A 214 3.03 -13.15 -24.80
C ALA A 214 2.06 -12.76 -23.69
N SER A 215 2.46 -11.81 -22.84
CA SER A 215 1.58 -11.18 -21.86
C SER A 215 0.75 -10.09 -22.55
N ILE A 216 -0.49 -9.85 -22.10
CA ILE A 216 -1.40 -8.87 -22.71
C ILE A 216 -1.64 -7.71 -21.73
N ILE A 217 -1.64 -6.48 -22.23
CA ILE A 217 -2.19 -5.33 -21.51
C ILE A 217 -3.14 -4.54 -22.40
N LYS A 218 -4.29 -4.16 -21.84
CA LYS A 218 -5.29 -3.29 -22.50
C LYS A 218 -5.22 -1.90 -21.90
N VAL A 219 -4.97 -0.92 -22.76
CA VAL A 219 -5.04 0.50 -22.45
C VAL A 219 -6.36 1.02 -23.02
N GLU A 220 -7.15 1.71 -22.21
CA GLU A 220 -8.47 2.25 -22.59
C GLU A 220 -8.46 3.76 -22.47
#